data_AF-A0A6B3FGJ4-F1
#
_entry.id   AF-A0A6B3FGJ4-F1
#
_cell.length_a   1.000
_cell.length_b   1.000
_cell.length_c   1.000
_cell.angle_alpha   90.00
_cell.angle_beta   90.00
_cell.angle_gamma   90.00
#
_symmetry.space_group_name_H-M   'P 1'
#
loop_
_entity.id
_entity.type
_entity.pdbx_description
1 polymer ?
#
loop_
_entity_poly.entity_id
_entity_poly.type
_entity_poly.pdbx_seq_one_letter_code
_entity_poly.pdbx_strand_id
1 'polypeptide(L)'
;MDTATRLRQTVISWAADDSDTPTPAEAGAARELAAGLGLRTVVLVEGVSDRAAVEALAERQGRVLTAEGVVVVPLGGATSITRFLRLLGPDGLDVRPAGLCDAAEQRFFLQGLERTGFGTGLAPEDLETLGFFTCHADLEDELIRALGTDGVQQVIDDQGDLRTFRLFQRQPAQRERPVEAQL
;
A
#
# COMPACT_ATOMS: atom_id res chain seq x y z
N MET A 1 19.17 6.17 -8.98
CA MET A 1 17.88 5.51 -8.66
C MET A 1 18.19 4.06 -8.33
N ASP A 2 17.85 3.60 -7.12
CA ASP A 2 18.13 2.23 -6.69
C ASP A 2 17.22 1.19 -7.41
N THR A 3 17.58 -0.09 -7.29
CA THR A 3 16.91 -1.21 -7.96
C THR A 3 15.44 -1.37 -7.51
N ALA A 4 15.13 -1.11 -6.23
CA ALA A 4 13.76 -1.22 -5.72
C ALA A 4 12.87 -0.11 -6.27
N THR A 5 13.40 1.11 -6.41
CA THR A 5 12.70 2.22 -7.07
C THR A 5 12.43 1.92 -8.54
N ARG A 6 13.40 1.32 -9.26
CA ARG A 6 13.20 0.85 -10.64
C ARG A 6 12.11 -0.21 -10.72
N LEU A 7 12.18 -1.24 -9.88
CA LEU A 7 11.18 -2.30 -9.83
C LEU A 7 9.78 -1.71 -9.59
N ARG A 8 9.63 -0.83 -8.59
CA ARG A 8 8.35 -0.19 -8.27
C ARG A 8 7.80 0.57 -9.48
N GLN A 9 8.63 1.36 -10.16
CA GLN A 9 8.20 2.09 -11.37
C GLN A 9 7.80 1.13 -12.51
N THR A 10 8.55 0.06 -12.73
CA THR A 10 8.21 -0.96 -13.73
C THR A 10 6.88 -1.63 -13.42
N VAL A 11 6.68 -2.03 -12.16
CA VAL A 11 5.44 -2.66 -11.67
C VAL A 11 4.25 -1.71 -11.84
N ILE A 12 4.38 -0.45 -11.43
CA ILE A 12 3.32 0.56 -11.58
C ILE A 12 3.02 0.85 -13.05
N SER A 13 4.05 1.00 -13.89
CA SER A 13 3.88 1.28 -15.31
C SER A 13 3.16 0.14 -16.02
N TRP A 14 3.54 -1.11 -15.72
CA TRP A 14 2.88 -2.28 -16.27
C TRP A 14 1.44 -2.38 -15.75
N ALA A 15 1.21 -2.18 -14.45
CA ALA A 15 -0.14 -2.15 -13.90
C ALA A 15 -0.98 -0.95 -14.39
N ALA A 16 -0.41 0.03 -15.09
CA ALA A 16 -1.12 1.14 -15.71
C ALA A 16 -1.46 0.91 -17.19
N ASP A 17 -0.73 0.03 -17.88
CA ASP A 17 -0.99 -0.32 -19.28
C ASP A 17 -2.23 -1.23 -19.41
N ASP A 18 -3.22 -0.82 -20.22
CA ASP A 18 -4.49 -1.55 -20.43
C ASP A 18 -4.30 -2.89 -21.15
N SER A 19 -3.08 -3.20 -21.59
CA SER A 19 -2.72 -4.52 -22.07
C SER A 19 -2.72 -5.52 -20.91
N ASP A 20 -3.63 -6.52 -20.96
CA ASP A 20 -3.69 -7.61 -19.97
C ASP A 20 -2.42 -8.51 -19.99
N THR A 21 -1.49 -8.26 -20.91
CA THR A 21 -0.26 -9.04 -21.07
C THR A 21 0.92 -8.09 -21.32
N PRO A 22 1.98 -8.14 -20.49
CA PRO A 22 3.19 -7.35 -20.72
C PRO A 22 3.83 -7.70 -22.07
N THR A 23 4.57 -6.76 -22.64
CA THR A 23 5.52 -7.15 -23.66
C THR A 23 6.58 -8.08 -23.06
N PRO A 24 7.13 -9.06 -23.82
CA PRO A 24 8.19 -9.94 -23.33
C PRO A 24 9.42 -9.20 -22.77
N ALA A 25 9.70 -7.99 -23.29
CA ALA A 25 10.80 -7.14 -22.85
C ALA A 25 10.55 -6.54 -21.45
N GLU A 26 9.34 -6.05 -21.18
CA GLU A 26 8.97 -5.50 -19.87
C GLU A 26 8.91 -6.58 -18.80
N ALA A 27 8.37 -7.75 -19.15
CA ALA A 27 8.39 -8.91 -18.27
C ALA A 27 9.83 -9.37 -17.96
N GLY A 28 10.72 -9.36 -18.96
CA GLY A 28 12.14 -9.66 -18.78
C GLY A 28 12.83 -8.68 -17.84
N ALA A 29 12.65 -7.38 -18.05
CA ALA A 29 13.24 -6.34 -17.20
C ALA A 29 12.73 -6.41 -15.76
N ALA A 30 11.43 -6.65 -15.55
CA ALA A 30 10.86 -6.80 -14.22
C ALA A 30 11.44 -8.04 -13.50
N ARG A 31 11.61 -9.16 -14.21
CA ARG A 31 12.24 -10.39 -13.67
C ARG A 31 13.71 -10.19 -13.32
N GLU A 32 14.48 -9.48 -14.14
CA GLU A 32 15.88 -9.15 -13.83
C GLU A 32 16.00 -8.27 -12.58
N LEU A 33 15.13 -7.26 -12.45
CA LEU A 33 15.09 -6.40 -11.27
C LEU A 33 14.68 -7.19 -10.02
N ALA A 34 13.67 -8.07 -10.13
CA ALA A 34 13.23 -8.94 -9.05
C ALA A 34 14.35 -9.91 -8.62
N ALA A 35 15.03 -10.54 -9.57
CA ALA A 35 16.16 -11.43 -9.30
C ALA A 35 17.33 -10.69 -8.65
N GLY A 36 17.67 -9.50 -9.13
CA GLY A 36 18.73 -8.67 -8.56
C GLY A 36 18.46 -8.20 -7.12
N LEU A 37 17.19 -8.12 -6.73
CA LEU A 37 16.76 -7.82 -5.36
C LEU A 37 16.62 -9.06 -4.47
N GLY A 38 16.68 -10.27 -5.05
CA GLY A 38 16.22 -11.48 -4.34
C GLY A 38 14.78 -11.33 -3.86
N LEU A 39 13.92 -10.71 -4.68
CA LEU A 39 12.57 -10.33 -4.31
C LEU A 39 11.74 -11.56 -3.91
N ARG A 40 11.20 -11.52 -2.69
CA ARG A 40 10.37 -12.60 -2.12
C ARG A 40 8.94 -12.15 -1.87
N THR A 41 8.73 -10.86 -1.63
CA THR A 41 7.43 -10.33 -1.27
C THR A 41 7.24 -8.92 -1.82
N VAL A 42 6.07 -8.67 -2.38
CA VAL A 42 5.61 -7.33 -2.69
C VAL A 42 4.46 -6.97 -1.76
N VAL A 43 4.63 -5.89 -1.01
CA VAL A 43 3.59 -5.35 -0.11
C VAL A 43 2.80 -4.30 -0.89
N LEU A 44 1.56 -4.62 -1.22
CA LEU A 44 0.63 -3.73 -1.90
C LEU A 44 -0.06 -2.84 -0.87
N VAL A 45 -0.05 -1.54 -1.13
CA VAL A 45 -0.73 -0.53 -0.30
C VAL A 45 -1.52 0.41 -1.20
N GLU A 46 -2.56 1.07 -0.71
CA GLU A 46 -3.47 1.83 -1.57
C GLU A 46 -2.78 3.08 -2.14
N GLY A 47 -2.06 3.80 -1.29
CA GLY A 47 -1.49 5.10 -1.58
C GLY A 47 0.01 5.25 -1.30
N VAL A 48 0.54 6.40 -1.72
CA VAL A 48 1.94 6.78 -1.44
C VAL A 48 2.19 7.14 0.03
N SER A 49 1.14 7.58 0.75
CA SER A 49 1.14 7.84 2.20
C SER A 49 1.45 6.54 2.93
N ASP A 50 0.68 5.49 2.65
CA ASP A 50 0.82 4.17 3.25
C ASP A 50 2.20 3.57 3.02
N ARG A 51 2.72 3.71 1.79
CA ARG A 51 4.07 3.27 1.47
C ARG A 51 5.09 3.95 2.38
N ALA A 52 4.99 5.27 2.53
CA ALA A 52 5.90 6.03 3.37
C ALA A 52 5.77 5.61 4.85
N ALA A 53 4.56 5.37 5.33
CA ALA A 53 4.31 4.89 6.69
C ALA A 53 4.94 3.50 6.95
N VAL A 54 4.75 2.54 6.04
CA VAL A 54 5.33 1.19 6.15
C VAL A 54 6.86 1.23 6.08
N GLU A 55 7.43 1.99 5.15
CA GLU A 55 8.89 2.14 5.02
C GLU A 55 9.48 2.81 6.27
N ALA A 56 8.87 3.88 6.77
CA ALA A 56 9.30 4.56 7.99
C ALA A 56 9.21 3.64 9.22
N LEU A 57 8.17 2.83 9.33
CA LEU A 57 8.04 1.85 10.41
C LEU A 57 9.14 0.79 10.35
N ALA A 58 9.45 0.28 9.15
CA ALA A 58 10.53 -0.69 8.96
C ALA A 58 11.89 -0.10 9.38
N GLU A 59 12.20 1.13 8.96
CA GLU A 59 13.42 1.83 9.36
C GLU A 59 13.51 2.01 10.89
N ARG A 60 12.39 2.41 11.53
CA ARG A 60 12.33 2.54 12.99
C ARG A 60 12.52 1.21 13.73
N GLN A 61 12.19 0.09 13.09
CA GLN A 61 12.46 -1.25 13.60
C GLN A 61 13.86 -1.77 13.24
N GLY A 62 14.70 -0.95 12.57
CA GLY A 62 16.04 -1.35 12.14
C GLY A 62 16.03 -2.36 10.98
N ARG A 63 14.94 -2.42 10.22
CA ARG A 63 14.76 -3.35 9.10
C ARG A 63 15.02 -2.65 7.78
N VAL A 64 15.80 -3.31 6.93
CA VAL A 64 16.07 -2.85 5.56
C VAL A 64 15.28 -3.75 4.61
N LEU A 65 14.05 -3.34 4.27
CA LEU A 65 13.11 -4.16 3.50
C LEU A 65 13.71 -4.74 2.21
N THR A 66 14.50 -3.95 1.49
CA THR A 66 15.15 -4.39 0.24
C THR A 66 16.19 -5.47 0.47
N ALA A 67 16.91 -5.44 1.60
CA ALA A 67 17.84 -6.51 1.99
C ALA A 67 17.11 -7.81 2.39
N GLU A 68 15.84 -7.70 2.76
CA GLU A 68 14.95 -8.82 3.07
C GLU A 68 14.15 -9.32 1.84
N GLY A 69 14.40 -8.73 0.66
CA GLY A 69 13.68 -9.03 -0.57
C GLY A 69 12.22 -8.56 -0.54
N VAL A 70 11.94 -7.46 0.15
CA VAL A 70 10.60 -6.87 0.27
C VAL A 70 10.57 -5.50 -0.41
N VAL A 71 9.55 -5.28 -1.24
CA VAL A 71 9.30 -3.97 -1.86
C VAL A 71 7.84 -3.56 -1.64
N VAL A 72 7.64 -2.34 -1.15
CA VAL A 72 6.31 -1.75 -0.95
C VAL A 72 5.90 -1.00 -2.21
N VAL A 73 4.71 -1.32 -2.73
CA VAL A 73 4.18 -0.78 -4.00
C VAL A 73 2.81 -0.15 -3.77
N PRO A 74 2.66 1.16 -4.04
CA PRO A 74 1.38 1.83 -3.98
C PRO A 74 0.55 1.50 -5.23
N LEU A 75 -0.72 1.15 -5.03
CA LEU A 75 -1.66 0.74 -6.07
C LEU A 75 -2.20 1.93 -6.89
N GLY A 76 -2.28 3.11 -6.27
CA GLY A 76 -3.01 4.24 -6.84
C GLY A 76 -4.53 4.09 -6.70
N GLY A 77 -4.97 3.45 -5.62
CA GLY A 77 -6.37 3.08 -5.31
C GLY A 77 -6.63 1.57 -5.44
N ALA A 78 -7.44 0.97 -4.54
CA ALA A 78 -7.57 -0.49 -4.51
C ALA A 78 -8.26 -1.10 -5.72
N THR A 79 -9.00 -0.33 -6.52
CA THR A 79 -9.65 -0.86 -7.74
C THR A 79 -8.63 -1.43 -8.73
N SER A 80 -7.37 -0.98 -8.67
CA SER A 80 -6.28 -1.45 -9.52
C SER A 80 -5.68 -2.78 -9.08
N ILE A 81 -6.00 -3.30 -7.89
CA ILE A 81 -5.29 -4.44 -7.28
C ILE A 81 -5.24 -5.69 -8.16
N THR A 82 -6.31 -5.99 -8.90
CA THR A 82 -6.36 -7.16 -9.78
C THR A 82 -5.21 -7.15 -10.79
N ARG A 83 -4.85 -5.97 -11.32
CA ARG A 83 -3.77 -5.81 -12.30
C ARG A 83 -2.40 -6.12 -11.68
N PHE A 84 -2.17 -5.62 -10.47
CA PHE A 84 -0.95 -5.92 -9.71
C PHE A 84 -0.87 -7.40 -9.34
N LEU A 85 -1.97 -8.02 -8.93
CA LEU A 85 -1.97 -9.44 -8.56
C LEU A 85 -1.69 -10.36 -9.77
N ARG A 86 -2.21 -10.05 -10.96
CA ARG A 86 -1.86 -10.79 -12.20
C ARG A 86 -0.37 -10.77 -12.47
N LEU A 87 0.24 -9.60 -12.31
CA LEU A 87 1.67 -9.39 -12.46
C LEU A 87 2.48 -10.19 -11.42
N LEU A 88 2.03 -10.24 -10.17
CA LEU A 88 2.74 -10.94 -9.11
C LEU A 88 2.52 -12.46 -9.14
N GLY A 89 1.45 -12.92 -9.78
CA GLY A 89 1.11 -14.34 -9.89
C GLY A 89 2.10 -15.18 -10.69
N PRO A 90 1.84 -16.50 -10.78
CA PRO A 90 2.77 -17.48 -11.37
C PRO A 90 3.13 -17.21 -12.84
N ASP A 91 2.20 -16.66 -13.61
CA ASP A 91 2.42 -16.32 -15.03
C ASP A 91 3.24 -15.03 -15.21
N GLY A 92 3.43 -14.25 -14.12
CA GLY A 92 4.15 -12.99 -14.10
C GLY A 92 5.53 -13.12 -13.46
N LEU A 93 5.68 -12.53 -12.26
CA LEU A 93 6.89 -12.53 -11.46
C LEU A 93 7.00 -13.74 -10.52
N ASP A 94 5.89 -14.44 -10.25
CA ASP A 94 5.80 -15.53 -9.27
C ASP A 94 6.33 -15.12 -7.88
N VAL A 95 5.84 -13.98 -7.40
CA VAL A 95 6.25 -13.37 -6.12
C VAL A 95 5.05 -13.28 -5.20
N ARG A 96 5.25 -13.66 -3.93
CA ARG A 96 4.19 -13.61 -2.93
C ARG A 96 3.68 -12.18 -2.73
N PRO A 97 2.39 -11.89 -2.97
CA PRO A 97 1.81 -10.63 -2.57
C PRO A 97 1.46 -10.66 -1.08
N ALA A 98 1.53 -9.49 -0.47
CA ALA A 98 0.99 -9.16 0.85
C ALA A 98 0.41 -7.74 0.75
N GLY A 99 -0.30 -7.25 1.75
CA GLY A 99 -0.76 -5.86 1.69
C GLY A 99 -1.52 -5.33 2.88
N LEU A 100 -1.82 -4.04 2.80
CA LEU A 100 -2.75 -3.33 3.67
C LEU A 100 -3.96 -2.90 2.84
N CYS A 101 -5.16 -3.03 3.39
CA CYS A 101 -6.38 -2.54 2.77
C CYS A 101 -7.27 -1.81 3.78
N ASP A 102 -7.97 -0.80 3.32
CA ASP A 102 -8.99 -0.11 4.09
C ASP A 102 -10.25 -0.98 4.18
N ALA A 103 -10.99 -0.87 5.29
CA ALA A 103 -12.19 -1.68 5.50
C ALA A 103 -13.23 -1.50 4.38
N ALA A 104 -13.34 -0.28 3.85
CA ALA A 104 -14.26 0.04 2.75
C ALA A 104 -13.84 -0.60 1.41
N GLU A 105 -12.56 -0.93 1.25
CA GLU A 105 -11.95 -1.38 0.00
C GLU A 105 -11.71 -2.90 -0.03
N GLN A 106 -11.89 -3.58 1.10
CA GLN A 106 -11.70 -5.04 1.27
C GLN A 106 -12.29 -5.91 0.14
N ARG A 107 -13.47 -5.55 -0.37
CA ARG A 107 -14.13 -6.26 -1.47
C ARG A 107 -13.28 -6.34 -2.74
N PHE A 108 -12.47 -5.32 -3.04
CA PHE A 108 -11.62 -5.28 -4.22
C PHE A 108 -10.44 -6.25 -4.08
N PHE A 109 -9.89 -6.36 -2.88
CA PHE A 109 -8.82 -7.31 -2.55
C PHE A 109 -9.30 -8.74 -2.68
N LEU A 110 -10.44 -9.08 -2.05
CA LEU A 110 -11.05 -10.42 -2.17
C LEU A 110 -11.28 -10.81 -3.63
N GLN A 111 -11.96 -9.95 -4.40
CA GLN A 111 -12.23 -10.20 -5.81
C GLN A 111 -10.94 -10.31 -6.64
N GLY A 112 -9.95 -9.48 -6.35
CA GLY A 112 -8.67 -9.52 -7.05
C GLY A 112 -7.94 -10.83 -6.81
N LEU A 113 -7.86 -11.28 -5.56
CA LEU A 113 -7.21 -12.53 -5.16
C LEU A 113 -7.89 -13.76 -5.79
N GLU A 114 -9.22 -13.81 -5.78
CA GLU A 114 -9.97 -14.89 -6.43
C GLU A 114 -9.75 -14.90 -7.95
N ARG A 115 -9.84 -13.74 -8.61
CA ARG A 115 -9.66 -13.62 -10.07
C ARG A 115 -8.26 -13.98 -10.55
N THR A 116 -7.27 -13.94 -9.66
CA THR A 116 -5.86 -14.17 -9.99
C THR A 116 -5.33 -15.48 -9.41
N GLY A 117 -6.21 -16.30 -8.83
CA GLY A 117 -5.88 -17.67 -8.41
C GLY A 117 -5.13 -17.77 -7.09
N PHE A 118 -5.10 -16.71 -6.27
CA PHE A 118 -4.54 -16.77 -4.91
C PHE A 118 -5.49 -17.40 -3.88
N GLY A 119 -6.72 -17.71 -4.26
CA GLY A 119 -7.70 -18.41 -3.43
C GLY A 119 -9.05 -18.59 -4.13
N THR A 120 -9.98 -19.28 -3.48
CA THR A 120 -11.32 -19.53 -4.02
C THR A 120 -12.37 -19.50 -2.91
N GLY A 121 -13.47 -18.77 -3.11
CA GLY A 121 -14.52 -18.66 -2.11
C GLY A 121 -14.05 -17.87 -0.88
N LEU A 122 -13.26 -16.82 -1.11
CA LEU A 122 -12.61 -16.06 -0.04
C LEU A 122 -13.62 -15.20 0.72
N ALA A 123 -13.51 -15.22 2.05
CA ALA A 123 -14.23 -14.36 2.96
C ALA A 123 -13.30 -13.32 3.60
N PRO A 124 -13.83 -12.22 4.17
CA PRO A 124 -13.04 -11.20 4.87
C PRO A 124 -11.98 -11.75 5.84
N GLU A 125 -12.30 -12.84 6.54
CA GLU A 125 -11.45 -13.45 7.55
C GLU A 125 -10.24 -14.19 6.96
N ASP A 126 -10.28 -14.52 5.66
CA ASP A 126 -9.20 -15.24 4.98
C ASP A 126 -8.03 -14.32 4.58
N LEU A 127 -8.27 -13.01 4.48
CA LEU A 127 -7.28 -12.05 4.01
C LEU A 127 -6.00 -12.08 4.84
N GLU A 128 -6.12 -12.12 6.17
CA GLU A 128 -4.96 -12.09 7.06
C GLU A 128 -4.08 -13.34 6.86
N THR A 129 -4.71 -14.50 6.67
CA THR A 129 -4.01 -15.76 6.39
C THR A 129 -3.26 -15.69 5.04
N LEU A 130 -3.81 -14.97 4.07
CA LEU A 130 -3.17 -14.71 2.77
C LEU A 130 -2.08 -13.62 2.84
N GLY A 131 -1.94 -12.92 3.97
CA GLY A 131 -0.96 -11.86 4.17
C GLY A 131 -1.47 -10.45 3.86
N PHE A 132 -2.79 -10.27 3.83
CA PHE A 132 -3.45 -8.97 3.67
C PHE A 132 -4.13 -8.57 4.97
N PHE A 133 -3.79 -7.39 5.48
CA PHE A 133 -4.31 -6.88 6.74
C PHE A 133 -5.27 -5.72 6.46
N THR A 134 -6.39 -5.71 7.19
CA THR A 134 -7.43 -4.69 7.02
C THR A 134 -7.36 -3.64 8.12
N CYS A 135 -7.23 -2.37 7.75
CA CYS A 135 -7.38 -1.24 8.68
C CYS A 135 -8.82 -1.13 9.17
N HIS A 136 -9.05 -0.58 10.37
CA HIS A 136 -10.39 -0.38 10.91
C HIS A 136 -11.23 0.57 10.03
N ALA A 137 -10.68 1.72 9.67
CA ALA A 137 -11.23 2.64 8.69
C ALA A 137 -10.25 2.80 7.55
N ASP A 138 -9.12 3.43 7.84
CA ASP A 138 -7.97 3.64 6.97
C ASP A 138 -6.69 3.66 7.82
N LEU A 139 -5.51 3.74 7.17
CA LEU A 139 -4.24 3.75 7.88
C LEU A 139 -4.04 5.02 8.74
N GLU A 140 -4.55 6.16 8.29
CA GLU A 140 -4.52 7.40 9.05
C GLU A 140 -5.30 7.27 10.38
N ASP A 141 -6.49 6.64 10.40
CA ASP A 141 -7.24 6.34 11.62
C ASP A 141 -6.44 5.44 12.57
N GLU A 142 -5.78 4.40 12.07
CA GLU A 142 -4.91 3.54 12.89
C GLU A 142 -3.83 4.35 13.61
N LEU A 143 -3.19 5.27 12.88
CA LEU A 143 -2.12 6.11 13.41
C LEU A 143 -2.66 7.14 14.41
N ILE A 144 -3.82 7.76 14.14
CA ILE A 144 -4.48 8.69 15.06
C ILE A 144 -4.87 7.96 16.36
N ARG A 145 -5.43 6.75 16.27
CA ARG A 145 -5.78 5.96 17.46
C ARG A 145 -4.56 5.50 18.26
N ALA A 146 -3.46 5.19 17.59
CA ALA A 146 -2.23 4.78 18.25
C ALA A 146 -1.50 5.95 18.94
N LEU A 147 -1.44 7.12 18.30
CA LEU A 147 -0.70 8.29 18.79
C LEU A 147 -1.55 9.20 19.69
N GLY A 148 -2.86 9.22 19.48
CA GLY A 148 -3.80 10.16 20.10
C GLY A 148 -3.82 11.53 19.41
N THR A 149 -4.94 12.24 19.54
CA THR A 149 -5.19 13.54 18.89
C THR A 149 -4.19 14.62 19.26
N ASP A 150 -3.72 14.65 20.51
CA ASP A 150 -2.70 15.59 20.97
C ASP A 150 -1.34 15.31 20.33
N GLY A 151 -0.97 14.04 20.20
CA GLY A 151 0.29 13.65 19.57
C GLY A 151 0.28 13.95 18.07
N VAL A 152 -0.84 13.72 17.38
CA VAL A 152 -0.97 14.09 15.95
C VAL A 152 -0.92 15.60 15.78
N GLN A 153 -1.55 16.39 16.66
CA GLN A 153 -1.43 17.86 16.62
C GLN A 153 0.01 18.33 16.84
N GLN A 154 0.79 17.64 17.70
CA GLN A 154 2.21 17.94 17.86
C GLN A 154 2.99 17.65 16.58
N VAL A 155 2.71 16.55 15.88
CA VAL A 155 3.33 16.25 14.58
C VAL A 155 3.01 17.35 13.56
N ILE A 156 1.76 17.81 13.50
CA ILE A 156 1.35 18.92 12.63
C ILE A 156 2.09 20.22 12.98
N ASP A 157 2.29 20.50 14.27
CA ASP A 157 3.07 21.67 14.73
C ASP A 157 4.55 21.55 14.37
N ASP A 158 5.14 20.38 14.55
CA ASP A 158 6.54 20.09 14.20
C ASP A 158 6.78 20.22 12.68
N GLN A 159 5.77 19.98 11.83
CA GLN A 159 5.81 20.25 10.38
C GLN A 159 5.56 21.73 10.03
N GLY A 160 5.20 22.57 11.01
CA GLY A 160 4.90 23.99 10.82
C GLY A 160 3.49 24.27 10.29
N ASP A 161 2.61 23.27 10.28
CA ASP A 161 1.28 23.34 9.67
C ASP A 161 0.15 23.63 10.66
N LEU A 162 0.47 23.84 11.94
CA LEU A 162 -0.54 24.08 12.97
C LEU A 162 -1.47 25.25 12.64
N ARG A 163 -0.93 26.35 12.09
CA ARG A 163 -1.76 27.49 11.68
C ARG A 163 -2.74 27.10 10.58
N THR A 164 -2.29 26.35 9.58
CA THR A 164 -3.11 25.86 8.47
C THR A 164 -4.21 24.95 8.99
N PHE A 165 -3.88 24.04 9.90
CA PHE A 165 -4.82 23.16 10.57
C PHE A 165 -5.90 23.93 11.35
N ARG A 166 -5.51 24.93 12.15
CA ARG A 166 -6.48 25.78 12.88
C ARG A 166 -7.42 26.56 11.95
N LEU A 167 -6.98 26.91 10.74
CA LEU A 167 -7.85 27.53 9.73
C LEU A 167 -8.80 26.50 9.11
N PHE A 168 -8.32 25.31 8.80
CA PHE A 168 -9.14 24.19 8.32
C PHE A 168 -10.27 23.84 9.31
N GLN A 169 -9.97 23.76 10.60
CA GLN A 169 -10.96 23.49 11.66
C GLN A 169 -12.11 24.51 11.70
N ARG A 170 -11.92 25.74 11.19
CA ARG A 170 -12.97 26.77 11.19
C ARG A 170 -13.91 26.67 9.99
N GLN A 171 -13.58 25.83 9.00
CA GLN A 171 -14.41 25.68 7.81
C GLN A 171 -15.78 25.09 8.16
N PRO A 172 -16.88 25.50 7.51
CA PRO A 172 -18.24 25.02 7.84
C PRO A 172 -18.39 23.50 7.84
N ALA A 173 -17.71 22.80 6.92
CA ALA A 173 -17.73 21.34 6.83
C ALA A 173 -16.96 20.64 7.97
N GLN A 174 -16.09 21.36 8.70
CA GLN A 174 -15.20 20.78 9.70
C GLN A 174 -15.54 21.19 11.12
N ARG A 175 -15.96 22.43 11.35
CA ARG A 175 -16.07 23.04 12.68
C ARG A 175 -16.99 22.31 13.67
N GLU A 176 -17.92 21.50 13.17
CA GLU A 176 -18.89 20.74 13.96
C GLU A 176 -18.51 19.26 14.11
N ARG A 177 -17.44 18.82 13.42
CA ARG A 177 -16.92 17.46 13.52
C ARG A 177 -16.04 17.31 14.77
N PRO A 178 -15.96 16.09 15.35
CA PRO A 178 -14.99 15.80 16.39
C PRO A 178 -13.55 15.99 15.89
N VAL A 179 -12.61 16.27 16.80
CA VAL A 179 -11.22 16.61 16.44
C VAL A 179 -10.56 15.47 15.67
N GLU A 180 -10.84 14.23 16.05
CA GLU A 180 -10.37 13.00 15.38
C GLU A 180 -10.72 13.01 13.90
N ALA A 181 -11.91 13.49 13.54
CA ALA A 181 -12.38 13.54 12.16
C ALA A 181 -11.93 14.80 11.41
N GLN A 182 -11.25 15.74 12.10
CA GLN A 182 -10.63 16.91 11.52
C GLN A 182 -9.13 16.71 11.25
N LEU A 183 -8.51 15.75 11.94
CA LEU A 183 -7.15 15.28 11.67
C LEU A 183 -7.14 14.43 10.39
#